data_AF-A0A6L3FB21-F1
#
_entry.id   AF-A0A6L3FB21-F1
#
_cell.length_a   1.000
_cell.length_b   1.000
_cell.length_c   1.000
_cell.angle_alpha   90.00
_cell.angle_beta   90.00
_cell.angle_gamma   90.00
#
_symmetry.space_group_name_H-M   'P 1'
#
loop_
_entity.id
_entity.type
_entity.pdbx_description
1 polymer ?
#
loop_
_entity_poly.entity_id
_entity_poly.type
_entity_poly.pdbx_seq_one_letter_code
_entity_poly.pdbx_strand_id
1 'polypeptide(L)'
;MTFFFNQHVFVNRENELNAFISLLNHPYRRLFLLPGKQGIGKSWAIRRLNQHCKDTKTVTALIDFNNNSGLTTPKEVIRCIRDNIGGDFDKDIRQTENQIKNDFGPNLPSTSPPADITNKEAATFYGHNSSNSLNLTGDKLKIGGDAFTGNKYEISYYPGNGNVQRQGEVNFRRNVACREALRKLLAEQRLVLFFDHFEKTTEDVANWMHDEILKLILEPSEDYSNLWVVIAGQRVPFEKEADHLRHILHLMEVGPFEKEVVHTYWKEKRKLDSAKLSPSLLWDLCRGKPQDLCLIANNYEISLGR
;
A
#
# COMPACT_ATOMS: atom_id res chain seq x y z
N MET A 1 -7.18 13.93 -21.59
CA MET A 1 -8.51 13.33 -21.86
C MET A 1 -8.80 12.36 -20.73
N THR A 2 -9.64 12.77 -19.78
CA THR A 2 -9.96 11.96 -18.59
C THR A 2 -10.98 10.90 -19.01
N PHE A 3 -10.59 9.63 -19.04
CA PHE A 3 -11.51 8.54 -19.35
C PHE A 3 -12.50 8.39 -18.20
N PHE A 4 -13.75 8.80 -18.41
CA PHE A 4 -14.82 8.58 -17.44
C PHE A 4 -15.04 7.07 -17.29
N PHE A 5 -14.94 6.61 -16.04
CA PHE A 5 -15.16 5.22 -15.66
C PHE A 5 -16.66 4.91 -15.73
N ASN A 6 -17.09 4.20 -16.77
CA ASN A 6 -18.44 3.64 -16.85
C ASN A 6 -18.38 2.13 -16.57
N GLN A 7 -18.72 1.73 -15.34
CA GLN A 7 -18.73 0.33 -14.90
C GLN A 7 -19.61 -0.57 -15.80
N HIS A 8 -20.62 0.00 -16.45
CA HIS A 8 -21.56 -0.78 -17.26
C HIS A 8 -21.00 -1.19 -18.63
N VAL A 9 -19.89 -0.58 -19.06
CA VAL A 9 -19.37 -0.71 -20.42
C VAL A 9 -18.29 -1.78 -20.54
N PHE A 10 -17.64 -2.19 -19.44
CA PHE A 10 -16.53 -3.14 -19.51
C PHE A 10 -16.99 -4.59 -19.36
N VAL A 11 -16.42 -5.49 -20.17
CA VAL A 11 -16.76 -6.92 -20.24
C VAL A 11 -15.57 -7.73 -19.72
N ASN A 12 -15.88 -8.87 -19.07
CA ASN A 12 -14.96 -9.98 -18.83
C ASN A 12 -13.71 -9.67 -17.99
N ARG A 13 -13.90 -9.60 -16.68
CA ARG A 13 -12.85 -9.87 -15.67
C ARG A 13 -13.40 -10.78 -14.57
N GLU A 14 -14.31 -11.67 -14.97
CA GLU A 14 -15.00 -12.58 -14.05
C GLU A 14 -14.04 -13.66 -13.53
N ASN A 15 -13.04 -14.07 -14.33
CA ASN A 15 -12.01 -14.99 -13.85
C ASN A 15 -11.19 -14.38 -12.70
N GLU A 16 -10.74 -13.13 -12.86
CA GLU A 16 -10.01 -12.39 -11.83
C GLU A 16 -10.88 -12.14 -10.59
N LEU A 17 -12.16 -11.80 -10.79
CA LEU A 17 -13.12 -11.62 -9.71
C LEU A 17 -13.40 -12.93 -8.96
N ASN A 18 -13.63 -14.04 -9.67
CA ASN A 18 -13.90 -15.34 -9.06
C ASN A 18 -12.67 -15.87 -8.31
N ALA A 19 -11.46 -15.66 -8.86
CA ALA A 19 -10.21 -15.97 -8.17
C ALA A 19 -10.08 -15.16 -6.87
N PHE A 20 -10.37 -13.86 -6.92
CA PHE A 20 -10.39 -13.00 -5.73
C PHE A 20 -11.42 -13.44 -4.69
N ILE A 21 -12.66 -13.75 -5.11
CA ILE A 21 -13.71 -14.23 -4.20
C ILE A 21 -13.29 -15.54 -3.53
N SER A 22 -12.68 -16.45 -4.31
CA SER A 22 -12.15 -17.71 -3.78
C SER A 22 -11.03 -17.46 -2.76
N LEU A 23 -10.18 -16.45 -3.01
CA LEU A 23 -9.11 -16.04 -2.12
C LEU A 23 -9.63 -15.44 -0.80
N LEU A 24 -10.68 -14.63 -0.83
CA LEU A 24 -11.28 -14.03 0.37
C LEU A 24 -11.85 -15.08 1.35
N ASN A 25 -12.13 -16.29 0.85
CA ASN A 25 -12.61 -17.41 1.65
C ASN A 25 -11.48 -18.39 2.02
N HIS A 26 -10.26 -18.14 1.56
CA HIS A 26 -9.11 -19.00 1.84
C HIS A 26 -8.52 -18.67 3.22
N PRO A 27 -8.24 -19.67 4.08
CA PRO A 27 -7.80 -19.43 5.47
C PRO A 27 -6.43 -18.76 5.58
N TYR A 28 -5.52 -19.03 4.63
CA TYR A 28 -4.12 -18.59 4.72
C TYR A 28 -3.67 -17.65 3.62
N ARG A 29 -4.37 -17.61 2.47
CA ARG A 29 -3.92 -16.86 1.31
C ARG A 29 -4.54 -15.47 1.35
N ARG A 30 -3.70 -14.49 1.65
CA ARG A 30 -4.11 -13.11 1.95
C ARG A 30 -3.47 -12.08 1.03
N LEU A 31 -2.52 -12.49 0.19
CA LEU A 31 -1.87 -11.62 -0.79
C LEU A 31 -2.29 -12.01 -2.21
N PHE A 32 -2.90 -11.07 -2.94
CA PHE A 32 -3.26 -11.25 -4.34
C PHE A 32 -2.41 -10.34 -5.24
N LEU A 33 -1.63 -10.94 -6.13
CA LEU A 33 -0.81 -10.21 -7.09
C LEU A 33 -1.43 -10.28 -8.49
N LEU A 34 -1.58 -9.12 -9.11
CA LEU A 34 -2.16 -8.94 -10.44
C LEU A 34 -1.16 -8.27 -11.39
N PRO A 35 -0.09 -8.97 -11.81
CA PRO A 35 0.83 -8.45 -12.82
C PRO A 35 0.14 -8.36 -14.18
N GLY A 36 0.68 -7.53 -15.07
CA GLY A 36 0.23 -7.47 -16.46
C GLY A 36 0.75 -6.25 -17.20
N LYS A 37 0.72 -6.31 -18.54
CA LYS A 37 1.25 -5.23 -19.38
C LYS A 37 0.47 -3.92 -19.23
N GLN A 38 1.06 -2.81 -19.67
CA GLN A 38 0.38 -1.52 -19.72
C GLN A 38 -0.88 -1.59 -20.60
N GLY A 39 -1.97 -0.96 -20.17
CA GLY A 39 -3.21 -0.89 -20.93
C GLY A 39 -4.03 -2.18 -20.96
N ILE A 40 -3.62 -3.23 -20.23
CA ILE A 40 -4.30 -4.52 -20.21
C ILE A 40 -5.57 -4.55 -19.34
N GLY A 41 -5.84 -3.47 -18.59
CA GLY A 41 -7.05 -3.36 -17.76
C GLY A 41 -6.87 -3.76 -16.29
N LYS A 42 -5.65 -3.76 -15.74
CA LYS A 42 -5.40 -4.03 -14.31
C LYS A 42 -6.20 -3.13 -13.37
N SER A 43 -6.13 -1.81 -13.57
CA SER A 43 -6.90 -0.84 -12.77
C SER A 43 -8.41 -1.06 -12.85
N TRP A 44 -8.89 -1.57 -13.99
CA TRP A 44 -10.29 -1.94 -14.14
C TRP A 44 -10.63 -3.18 -13.32
N ALA A 45 -9.76 -4.20 -13.36
CA ALA A 45 -9.90 -5.38 -12.52
C ALA A 45 -9.93 -4.99 -11.03
N ILE A 46 -8.95 -4.22 -10.54
CA ILE A 46 -8.93 -3.74 -9.14
C ILE A 46 -10.21 -2.98 -8.77
N ARG A 47 -10.69 -2.06 -9.61
CA ARG A 47 -11.93 -1.33 -9.33
C ARG A 47 -13.14 -2.24 -9.28
N ARG A 48 -13.19 -3.30 -10.11
CA ARG A 48 -14.23 -4.32 -10.07
C ARG A 48 -14.17 -5.13 -8.77
N LEU A 49 -12.98 -5.54 -8.33
CA LEU A 49 -12.77 -6.23 -7.05
C LEU A 49 -13.21 -5.34 -5.87
N ASN A 50 -12.79 -4.07 -5.88
CA ASN A 50 -13.16 -3.09 -4.86
C ASN A 50 -14.68 -2.85 -4.84
N GLN A 51 -15.33 -2.76 -6.00
CA GLN A 51 -16.79 -2.66 -6.07
C GLN A 51 -17.47 -3.88 -5.43
N HIS A 52 -16.98 -5.09 -5.72
CA HIS A 52 -17.50 -6.31 -5.08
C HIS A 52 -17.35 -6.28 -3.55
N CYS A 53 -16.20 -5.81 -3.04
CA CYS A 53 -16.03 -5.61 -1.59
C CYS A 53 -17.05 -4.61 -1.02
N LYS A 54 -17.32 -3.50 -1.70
CA LYS A 54 -18.34 -2.53 -1.28
C LYS A 54 -19.74 -3.13 -1.29
N ASP A 55 -20.10 -3.87 -2.33
CA ASP A 55 -21.39 -4.55 -2.46
C ASP A 55 -21.59 -5.57 -1.32
N THR A 56 -20.50 -6.20 -0.86
CA THR A 56 -20.48 -7.15 0.27
C THR A 56 -20.14 -6.50 1.62
N LYS A 57 -20.12 -5.16 1.69
CA LYS A 57 -19.82 -4.37 2.92
C LYS A 57 -18.47 -4.69 3.57
N THR A 58 -17.49 -5.16 2.80
CA THR A 58 -16.11 -5.31 3.26
C THR A 58 -15.41 -3.95 3.27
N VAL A 59 -14.65 -3.63 4.31
CA VAL A 59 -13.87 -2.39 4.39
C VAL A 59 -12.75 -2.44 3.37
N THR A 60 -12.55 -1.33 2.66
CA THR A 60 -11.53 -1.25 1.61
C THR A 60 -10.78 0.06 1.64
N ALA A 61 -9.52 0.02 1.18
CA ALA A 61 -8.79 1.22 0.79
C ALA A 61 -8.18 1.02 -0.59
N LEU A 62 -8.42 1.96 -1.50
CA LEU A 62 -7.81 1.96 -2.84
C LEU A 62 -6.73 3.04 -2.92
N ILE A 63 -5.50 2.60 -3.13
CA ILE A 63 -4.30 3.42 -3.27
C ILE A 63 -3.85 3.34 -4.72
N ASP A 64 -4.02 4.44 -5.46
CA ASP A 64 -3.65 4.54 -6.87
C ASP A 64 -2.40 5.41 -7.03
N PHE A 65 -1.26 4.79 -7.36
CA PHE A 65 0.02 5.48 -7.51
C PHE A 65 0.17 6.22 -8.85
N ASN A 66 -0.75 6.04 -9.80
CA ASN A 66 -0.66 6.73 -11.11
C ASN A 66 -1.34 8.10 -11.11
N ASN A 67 -2.38 8.29 -10.29
CA ASN A 67 -3.16 9.53 -10.25
C ASN A 67 -2.61 10.58 -9.27
N ASN A 68 -1.64 10.23 -8.42
CA ASN A 68 -1.18 11.11 -7.35
C ASN A 68 0.32 11.37 -7.44
N SER A 69 0.70 12.57 -7.91
CA SER A 69 2.05 13.12 -7.73
C SER A 69 2.48 13.27 -6.26
N GLY A 70 1.57 13.02 -5.30
CA GLY A 70 1.78 13.17 -3.87
C GLY A 70 1.61 11.87 -3.06
N LEU A 71 1.78 10.68 -3.65
CA LEU A 71 1.96 9.44 -2.87
C LEU A 71 3.43 9.00 -2.92
N THR A 72 4.31 9.93 -2.56
CA THR A 72 5.76 9.78 -2.67
C THR A 72 6.41 9.32 -1.37
N THR A 73 5.68 9.44 -0.25
CA THR A 73 6.14 9.09 1.09
C THR A 73 5.17 8.15 1.81
N PRO A 74 5.66 7.32 2.74
CA PRO A 74 4.82 6.47 3.60
C PRO A 74 3.70 7.22 4.33
N LYS A 75 3.98 8.46 4.77
CA LYS A 75 2.99 9.34 5.40
C LYS A 75 1.77 9.56 4.52
N GLU A 76 2.00 9.83 3.24
CA GLU A 76 0.93 10.10 2.28
C GLU A 76 0.11 8.84 1.98
N VAL A 77 0.76 7.68 1.93
CA VAL A 77 0.07 6.38 1.80
C VAL A 77 -0.80 6.07 3.02
N ILE A 78 -0.27 6.24 4.24
CA ILE A 78 -1.04 6.07 5.48
C ILE A 78 -2.23 7.02 5.50
N ARG A 79 -2.03 8.28 5.11
CA ARG A 79 -3.11 9.26 4.98
C ARG A 79 -4.17 8.81 3.96
N CYS A 80 -3.75 8.27 2.81
CA CYS A 80 -4.67 7.74 1.80
C CYS A 80 -5.49 6.57 2.34
N ILE A 81 -4.85 5.62 3.04
CA ILE A 81 -5.53 4.50 3.71
C ILE A 81 -6.56 5.03 4.72
N ARG A 82 -6.13 5.97 5.57
CA ARG A 82 -6.99 6.63 6.57
C ARG A 82 -8.21 7.29 5.96
N ASP A 83 -8.02 8.09 4.91
CA ASP A 83 -9.08 8.84 4.26
C ASP A 83 -10.06 7.89 3.51
N ASN A 84 -9.63 6.68 3.11
CA ASN A 84 -10.51 5.65 2.54
C ASN A 84 -11.31 4.88 3.60
N ILE A 85 -10.69 4.53 4.73
CA ILE A 85 -11.31 3.72 5.79
C ILE A 85 -12.26 4.56 6.65
N GLY A 86 -11.83 5.75 7.09
CA GLY A 86 -12.63 6.64 7.94
C GLY A 86 -12.84 6.13 9.38
N GLY A 87 -13.91 6.62 10.03
CA GLY A 87 -14.35 6.15 11.34
C GLY A 87 -13.31 6.28 12.46
N ASP A 88 -13.28 5.29 13.35
CA ASP A 88 -12.33 5.26 14.48
C ASP A 88 -10.87 5.13 14.02
N PHE A 89 -10.64 4.49 12.86
CA PHE A 89 -9.31 4.45 12.26
C PHE A 89 -8.80 5.86 11.95
N ASP A 90 -9.63 6.73 11.35
CA ASP A 90 -9.25 8.13 11.10
C ASP A 90 -8.95 8.89 12.38
N LYS A 91 -9.78 8.70 13.41
CA LYS A 91 -9.61 9.34 14.73
C LYS A 91 -8.28 8.96 15.38
N ASP A 92 -7.94 7.67 15.42
CA ASP A 92 -6.72 7.16 16.05
C ASP A 92 -5.45 7.70 15.35
N ILE A 93 -5.46 7.73 14.01
CA ILE A 93 -4.34 8.27 13.24
C ILE A 93 -4.21 9.78 13.44
N ARG A 94 -5.31 10.55 13.38
CA ARG A 94 -5.28 12.01 13.59
C ARG A 94 -4.84 12.38 15.00
N GLN A 95 -5.26 11.63 16.01
CA GLN A 95 -4.83 11.84 17.39
C GLN A 95 -3.31 11.70 17.50
N THR A 96 -2.74 10.65 16.91
CA THR A 96 -1.29 10.45 16.87
C THR A 96 -0.59 11.56 16.08
N GLU A 97 -1.12 11.95 14.92
CA GLU A 97 -0.54 13.05 14.14
C GLU A 97 -0.53 14.38 14.91
N ASN A 98 -1.57 14.66 15.71
CA ASN A 98 -1.63 15.85 16.54
C ASN A 98 -0.64 15.77 17.71
N GLN A 99 -0.50 14.60 18.34
CA GLN A 99 0.52 14.39 19.38
C GLN A 99 1.94 14.59 18.82
N ILE A 100 2.24 13.98 17.67
CA ILE A 100 3.51 14.17 16.96
C ILE A 100 3.77 15.66 16.66
N LYS A 101 2.74 16.40 16.22
CA LYS A 101 2.87 17.85 15.97
C LYS A 101 3.11 18.65 17.25
N ASN A 102 2.56 18.24 18.38
CA ASN A 102 2.80 18.90 19.66
C ASN A 102 4.21 18.59 20.18
N ASP A 103 4.64 17.33 20.06
CA ASP A 103 5.95 16.86 20.52
C ASP A 103 7.10 17.32 19.61
N PHE A 104 6.81 17.61 18.34
CA PHE A 104 7.84 17.93 17.33
C PHE A 104 7.53 19.18 16.48
N GLY A 105 6.60 20.03 16.92
CA GLY A 105 6.24 21.25 16.20
C GLY A 105 7.33 22.33 16.22
N PRO A 106 7.16 23.42 15.45
CA PRO A 106 8.11 24.53 15.38
C PRO A 106 8.20 25.36 16.69
N ASN A 107 7.30 25.13 17.65
CA ASN A 107 7.17 25.91 18.88
C ASN A 107 7.63 25.16 20.14
N LEU A 108 8.68 24.34 20.06
CA LEU A 108 9.39 23.99 21.28
C LEU A 108 10.37 25.14 21.58
N PRO A 109 10.17 25.92 22.66
CA PRO A 109 11.24 26.80 23.12
C PRO A 109 12.47 25.92 23.31
N SER A 110 13.61 26.36 22.78
CA SER A 110 14.91 25.80 23.16
C SER A 110 15.04 25.99 24.67
N THR A 111 14.55 25.05 25.46
CA THR A 111 14.87 25.02 26.87
C THR A 111 16.34 24.70 26.92
N SER A 112 17.11 25.72 27.29
CA SER A 112 18.48 25.57 27.75
C SER A 112 18.52 24.37 28.71
N PRO A 113 19.55 23.51 28.64
CA PRO A 113 19.65 22.38 29.56
C PRO A 113 19.53 22.90 30.99
N PRO A 114 18.80 22.21 31.89
CA PRO A 114 18.83 22.56 33.29
C PRO A 114 20.29 22.44 33.75
N ALA A 115 20.85 23.56 34.20
CA ALA A 115 22.06 23.52 35.00
C ALA A 115 21.75 22.66 36.23
N ASP A 116 22.61 21.69 36.49
CA ASP A 116 22.56 20.70 37.57
C ASP A 116 21.52 19.57 37.47
N ILE A 117 21.99 18.40 37.02
CA ILE A 117 21.44 17.10 37.43
C ILE A 117 22.56 16.34 38.17
N THR A 118 22.58 16.48 39.48
CA THR A 118 23.43 15.74 40.43
C THR A 118 22.62 14.68 41.18
N ASN A 119 21.85 13.84 40.49
CA ASN A 119 21.20 12.69 41.12
C ASN A 119 21.37 11.39 40.31
N LYS A 120 21.82 10.35 41.01
CA LYS A 120 22.45 9.14 40.50
C LYS A 120 21.54 7.91 40.52
N GLU A 121 20.23 8.08 40.44
CA GLU A 121 19.28 6.98 40.47
C GLU A 121 18.33 7.02 39.27
N ALA A 122 18.45 5.97 38.44
CA ALA A 122 17.52 5.56 37.39
C ALA A 122 16.88 6.66 36.54
N ALA A 123 17.69 7.37 35.74
CA ALA A 123 17.17 8.12 34.60
C ALA A 123 16.95 7.18 33.41
N THR A 124 15.70 6.95 33.03
CA THR A 124 15.34 6.41 31.71
C THR A 124 15.79 7.45 30.67
N PHE A 125 16.88 7.16 29.95
CA PHE A 125 17.47 8.10 29.01
C PHE A 125 16.59 8.23 27.77
N TYR A 126 15.77 9.29 27.71
CA TYR A 126 15.21 9.77 26.46
C TYR A 126 16.20 10.78 25.89
N GLY A 127 16.85 10.41 24.78
CA GLY A 127 17.97 11.14 24.19
C GLY A 127 17.65 12.61 23.94
N HIS A 128 18.32 13.49 24.67
CA HIS A 128 18.37 14.91 24.39
C HIS A 128 19.82 15.33 24.13
N ASN A 129 20.00 16.11 23.05
CA ASN A 129 21.29 16.52 22.50
C ASN A 129 22.19 17.20 23.53
N SER A 130 23.35 16.60 23.78
CA SER A 130 24.60 17.36 23.92
C SER A 130 25.76 16.46 23.54
N SER A 131 26.68 17.03 22.76
CA SER A 131 27.90 16.39 22.29
C SER A 131 28.78 16.01 23.48
N ASN A 132 28.60 14.81 24.00
CA ASN A 132 29.52 14.20 24.95
C ASN A 132 29.68 12.74 24.53
N SER A 133 30.89 12.39 24.08
CA SER A 133 31.33 10.99 24.05
C SER A 133 31.25 10.46 25.49
N LEU A 134 30.31 9.56 25.76
CA LEU A 134 30.19 8.96 27.08
C LEU A 134 31.22 7.83 27.19
N ASN A 135 32.40 8.12 27.75
CA ASN A 135 33.36 7.09 28.13
C ASN A 135 32.85 6.36 29.38
N LEU A 136 32.04 5.33 29.16
CA LEU A 136 31.60 4.43 30.23
C LEU A 136 32.75 3.48 30.56
N THR A 137 33.48 3.76 31.65
CA THR A 137 34.41 2.81 32.26
C THR A 137 33.71 2.16 33.46
N GLY A 138 33.46 0.86 33.34
CA GLY A 138 32.86 0.03 34.38
C GLY A 138 32.65 -1.39 33.88
N ASP A 139 32.79 -2.37 34.77
CA ASP A 139 32.85 -3.80 34.42
C ASP A 139 31.54 -4.37 33.85
N LYS A 140 30.44 -3.62 33.86
CA LYS A 140 29.11 -4.05 33.41
C LYS A 140 28.32 -2.89 32.80
N LEU A 141 28.03 -3.00 31.50
CA LEU A 141 27.04 -2.15 30.83
C LEU A 141 25.75 -2.95 30.64
N LYS A 142 24.61 -2.38 31.07
CA LYS A 142 23.28 -2.96 30.80
C LYS A 142 22.53 -2.08 29.82
N ILE A 143 22.19 -2.65 28.66
CA ILE A 143 21.28 -2.04 27.68
C ILE A 143 20.18 -3.08 27.40
N GLY A 144 18.91 -2.70 27.58
CA GLY A 144 17.78 -3.57 27.20
C GLY A 144 17.59 -4.86 28.01
N GLY A 145 18.22 -5.00 29.18
CA GLY A 145 18.07 -6.17 30.06
C GLY A 145 19.24 -7.14 30.05
N ASP A 146 20.07 -7.11 29.00
CA ASP A 146 21.26 -7.96 28.89
C ASP A 146 22.50 -7.28 29.51
N ALA A 147 23.30 -8.06 30.23
CA ALA A 147 24.54 -7.62 30.84
C ALA A 147 25.71 -7.94 29.90
N PHE A 148 26.38 -6.91 29.40
CA PHE A 148 27.58 -7.05 28.60
C PHE A 148 28.81 -6.90 29.51
N THR A 149 29.69 -7.92 29.53
CA THR A 149 30.97 -7.92 30.27
C THR A 149 32.15 -7.86 29.32
N GLY A 150 32.99 -6.83 29.47
CA GLY A 150 34.16 -6.57 28.61
C GLY A 150 34.77 -5.19 28.89
N ASN A 151 36.10 -5.09 28.89
CA ASN A 151 36.82 -3.92 29.45
C ASN A 151 36.87 -2.68 28.56
N LYS A 152 36.23 -2.67 27.39
CA LYS A 152 36.14 -1.49 26.51
C LYS A 152 35.00 -1.68 25.51
N TYR A 153 33.99 -0.80 25.59
CA TYR A 153 32.96 -0.65 24.58
C TYR A 153 33.12 0.71 23.93
N GLU A 154 33.33 0.74 22.62
CA GLU A 154 33.24 1.97 21.85
C GLU A 154 31.85 2.01 21.21
N ILE A 155 30.92 2.67 21.88
CA ILE A 155 29.62 2.98 21.26
C ILE A 155 29.87 4.20 20.37
N SER A 156 30.10 3.95 19.09
CA SER A 156 30.14 5.00 18.07
C SER A 156 28.74 5.55 17.88
N TYR A 157 28.37 6.49 18.74
CA TYR A 157 27.23 7.36 18.51
C TYR A 157 27.63 8.32 17.40
N TYR A 158 27.21 8.03 16.17
CA TYR A 158 27.27 9.03 15.11
C TYR A 158 26.20 10.06 15.46
N PRO A 159 26.55 11.32 15.79
CA PRO A 159 25.57 12.37 15.94
C PRO A 159 24.94 12.58 14.57
N GLY A 160 23.87 11.85 14.29
CA GLY A 160 23.00 12.14 13.18
C GLY A 160 22.53 13.57 13.36
N ASN A 161 22.57 14.35 12.29
CA ASN A 161 21.98 15.68 12.23
C ASN A 161 20.60 15.59 12.93
N GLY A 162 20.34 16.32 14.02
CA GLY A 162 19.20 16.04 14.92
C GLY A 162 17.83 15.96 14.23
N ASN A 163 17.73 16.57 13.05
CA ASN A 163 16.59 16.45 12.13
C ASN A 163 16.35 15.02 11.60
N VAL A 164 17.40 14.25 11.31
CA VAL A 164 17.30 12.86 10.81
C VAL A 164 16.77 11.93 11.90
N GLN A 165 17.30 12.03 13.12
CA GLN A 165 16.81 11.25 14.26
C GLN A 165 15.36 11.59 14.60
N ARG A 166 15.01 12.89 14.56
CA ARG A 166 13.63 13.35 14.75
C ARG A 166 12.67 12.79 13.69
N GLN A 167 13.06 12.77 12.41
CA GLN A 167 12.22 12.21 11.35
C GLN A 167 12.07 10.69 11.48
N GLY A 168 13.12 9.98 11.89
CA GLY A 168 13.05 8.55 12.20
C GLY A 168 12.01 8.25 13.28
N GLU A 169 12.07 8.97 14.41
CA GLU A 169 11.11 8.83 15.52
C GLU A 169 9.68 9.19 15.10
N VAL A 170 9.50 10.27 14.34
CA VAL A 170 8.20 10.68 13.79
C VAL A 170 7.60 9.58 12.90
N ASN A 171 8.41 8.98 12.04
CA ASN A 171 7.96 7.90 11.15
C ASN A 171 7.66 6.62 11.93
N PHE A 172 8.51 6.26 12.89
CA PHE A 172 8.30 5.12 13.78
C PHE A 172 6.97 5.23 14.52
N ARG A 173 6.71 6.36 15.20
CA ARG A 173 5.44 6.58 15.92
C ARG A 173 4.22 6.53 15.01
N ARG A 174 4.35 7.04 13.78
CA ARG A 174 3.27 6.97 12.79
C ARG A 174 2.99 5.53 12.36
N ASN A 175 4.03 4.73 12.11
CA ASN A 175 3.89 3.33 11.73
C ASN A 175 3.29 2.51 12.88
N VAL A 176 3.75 2.72 14.12
CA VAL A 176 3.17 2.09 15.32
C VAL A 176 1.68 2.39 15.43
N ALA A 177 1.28 3.67 15.31
CA ALA A 177 -0.12 4.04 15.37
C ALA A 177 -0.95 3.44 14.22
N CYS A 178 -0.37 3.36 13.02
CA CYS A 178 -1.01 2.69 11.88
C CYS A 178 -1.26 1.21 12.16
N ARG A 179 -0.27 0.48 12.67
CA ARG A 179 -0.40 -0.95 13.00
C ARG A 179 -1.40 -1.21 14.13
N GLU A 180 -1.42 -0.37 15.16
CA GLU A 180 -2.40 -0.49 16.26
C GLU A 180 -3.83 -0.17 15.78
N ALA A 181 -4.01 0.87 14.97
CA ALA A 181 -5.31 1.19 14.39
C ALA A 181 -5.80 0.08 13.45
N LEU A 182 -4.91 -0.50 12.64
CA LEU A 182 -5.22 -1.67 11.82
C LEU A 182 -5.61 -2.86 12.69
N ARG A 183 -4.85 -3.17 13.74
CA ARG A 183 -5.14 -4.29 14.64
C ARG A 183 -6.54 -4.19 15.27
N LYS A 184 -6.91 -3.01 15.76
CA LYS A 184 -8.26 -2.76 16.30
C LYS A 184 -9.34 -2.98 15.23
N LEU A 185 -9.15 -2.41 14.05
CA LEU A 185 -10.09 -2.55 12.93
C LEU A 185 -10.27 -4.02 12.52
N LEU A 186 -9.17 -4.76 12.46
CA LEU A 186 -9.12 -6.15 12.02
C LEU A 186 -9.69 -7.14 13.04
N ALA A 187 -9.74 -6.76 14.32
CA ALA A 187 -10.41 -7.54 15.35
C ALA A 187 -11.94 -7.58 15.15
N GLU A 188 -12.51 -6.59 14.48
CA GLU A 188 -13.97 -6.45 14.30
C GLU A 188 -14.43 -6.83 12.89
N GLN A 189 -13.59 -6.58 11.87
CA GLN A 189 -14.00 -6.71 10.48
C GLN A 189 -12.85 -7.00 9.53
N ARG A 190 -13.21 -7.50 8.35
CA ARG A 190 -12.30 -7.74 7.23
C ARG A 190 -11.92 -6.44 6.54
N LEU A 191 -10.63 -6.29 6.24
CA LEU A 191 -10.06 -5.19 5.44
C LEU A 191 -9.38 -5.72 4.17
N VAL A 192 -9.61 -5.05 3.05
CA VAL A 192 -8.85 -5.26 1.80
C VAL A 192 -8.15 -3.97 1.37
N LEU A 193 -6.81 -4.01 1.30
CA LEU A 193 -6.02 -2.90 0.76
C LEU A 193 -5.70 -3.19 -0.72
N PHE A 194 -6.06 -2.26 -1.60
CA PHE A 194 -5.76 -2.32 -3.03
C PHE A 194 -4.66 -1.32 -3.37
N PHE A 195 -3.55 -1.81 -3.91
CA PHE A 195 -2.45 -1.01 -4.42
C PHE A 195 -2.40 -1.13 -5.95
N ASP A 196 -2.77 -0.07 -6.66
CA ASP A 196 -2.79 -0.02 -8.12
C ASP A 196 -1.60 0.79 -8.64
N HIS A 197 -1.10 0.41 -9.82
CA HIS A 197 0.10 0.97 -10.45
C HIS A 197 1.34 0.89 -9.55
N PHE A 198 1.55 -0.25 -8.89
CA PHE A 198 2.66 -0.43 -7.94
C PHE A 198 4.04 -0.11 -8.54
N GLU A 199 4.26 -0.30 -9.85
CA GLU A 199 5.52 0.08 -10.51
C GLU A 199 5.84 1.58 -10.47
N LYS A 200 4.90 2.42 -10.05
CA LYS A 200 5.04 3.88 -9.91
C LYS A 200 5.42 4.32 -8.51
N THR A 201 5.53 3.41 -7.54
CA THR A 201 5.96 3.75 -6.18
C THR A 201 7.40 4.26 -6.15
N THR A 202 7.71 5.16 -5.22
CA THR A 202 9.09 5.45 -4.84
C THR A 202 9.70 4.24 -4.11
N GLU A 203 11.03 4.18 -4.07
CA GLU A 203 11.75 3.13 -3.33
C GLU A 203 11.41 3.16 -1.83
N ASP A 204 11.31 4.36 -1.24
CA ASP A 204 10.91 4.54 0.16
C ASP A 204 9.52 3.96 0.46
N VAL A 205 8.54 4.22 -0.41
CA VAL A 205 7.19 3.66 -0.27
C VAL A 205 7.16 2.15 -0.48
N ALA A 206 7.94 1.63 -1.43
CA ALA A 206 8.03 0.20 -1.68
C ALA A 206 8.65 -0.56 -0.49
N ASN A 207 9.76 -0.04 0.06
CA ASN A 207 10.42 -0.60 1.24
C ASN A 207 9.51 -0.53 2.47
N TRP A 208 8.88 0.62 2.70
CA TRP A 208 7.90 0.77 3.77
C TRP A 208 6.75 -0.22 3.63
N MET A 209 6.18 -0.39 2.43
CA MET A 209 5.07 -1.33 2.22
C MET A 209 5.52 -2.77 2.52
N HIS A 210 6.72 -3.14 2.11
CA HIS A 210 7.31 -4.43 2.42
C HIS A 210 7.40 -4.65 3.94
N ASP A 211 8.03 -3.72 4.65
CA ASP A 211 8.35 -3.87 6.07
C ASP A 211 7.16 -3.70 7.01
N GLU A 212 6.18 -2.86 6.63
CA GLU A 212 5.10 -2.42 7.51
C GLU A 212 3.74 -3.04 7.19
N ILE A 213 3.50 -3.44 5.93
CA ILE A 213 2.21 -3.99 5.49
C ILE A 213 2.36 -5.45 5.07
N LEU A 214 3.29 -5.76 4.16
CA LEU A 214 3.42 -7.12 3.62
C LEU A 214 3.98 -8.09 4.66
N LYS A 215 4.90 -7.62 5.51
CA LYS A 215 5.40 -8.39 6.64
C LYS A 215 4.28 -8.90 7.57
N LEU A 216 3.23 -8.09 7.79
CA LEU A 216 2.06 -8.49 8.60
C LEU A 216 1.27 -9.66 8.01
N ILE A 217 1.36 -9.85 6.69
CA ILE A 217 0.71 -10.97 5.99
C ILE A 217 1.63 -12.18 5.94
N LEU A 218 2.93 -11.95 5.71
CA LEU A 218 3.94 -12.99 5.55
C LEU A 218 4.30 -13.67 6.88
N GLU A 219 4.24 -12.93 7.99
CA GLU A 219 4.45 -13.44 9.34
C GLU A 219 3.08 -13.68 9.99
N PRO A 220 2.57 -14.93 10.02
CA PRO A 220 1.20 -15.17 10.43
C PRO A 220 1.02 -14.83 11.91
N SER A 221 0.20 -13.82 12.20
CA SER A 221 -0.34 -13.55 13.52
C SER A 221 -1.88 -13.53 13.47
N GLU A 222 -2.50 -13.90 14.59
CA GLU A 222 -3.96 -13.88 14.72
C GLU A 222 -4.53 -12.46 14.56
N ASP A 223 -3.78 -11.45 15.04
CA ASP A 223 -4.10 -10.02 14.99
C ASP A 223 -4.33 -9.48 13.57
N TYR A 224 -3.70 -10.08 12.57
CA TYR A 224 -3.80 -9.64 11.16
C TYR A 224 -4.49 -10.67 10.27
N SER A 225 -5.13 -11.70 10.85
CA SER A 225 -5.86 -12.75 10.10
C SER A 225 -6.92 -12.19 9.14
N ASN A 226 -7.50 -11.03 9.47
CA ASN A 226 -8.55 -10.37 8.68
C ASN A 226 -8.04 -9.36 7.63
N LEU A 227 -6.74 -9.30 7.37
CA LEU A 227 -6.12 -8.38 6.40
C LEU A 227 -5.84 -9.09 5.06
N TRP A 228 -6.41 -8.57 3.98
CA TRP A 228 -6.05 -8.94 2.61
C TRP A 228 -5.39 -7.77 1.88
N VAL A 229 -4.42 -8.08 1.03
CA VAL A 229 -3.73 -7.11 0.20
C VAL A 229 -3.78 -7.55 -1.25
N VAL A 230 -4.17 -6.64 -2.13
CA VAL A 230 -4.18 -6.81 -3.59
C VAL A 230 -3.21 -5.81 -4.19
N ILE A 231 -2.23 -6.28 -4.96
CA ILE A 231 -1.25 -5.42 -5.63
C ILE A 231 -1.32 -5.66 -7.13
N ALA A 232 -1.62 -4.61 -7.90
CA ALA A 232 -1.54 -4.64 -9.34
C ALA A 232 -0.45 -3.70 -9.86
N GLY A 233 0.28 -4.19 -10.85
CA GLY A 233 1.33 -3.42 -11.48
C GLY A 233 1.87 -4.09 -12.73
N GLN A 234 2.69 -3.39 -13.49
CA GLN A 234 3.54 -4.02 -14.51
C GLN A 234 4.65 -4.85 -13.87
N ARG A 235 5.04 -4.48 -12.66
CA ARG A 235 5.91 -5.23 -11.76
C ARG A 235 5.23 -5.25 -10.40
N VAL A 236 5.25 -6.39 -9.74
CA VAL A 236 4.67 -6.60 -8.42
C VAL A 236 5.75 -7.14 -7.48
N PRO A 237 5.67 -6.89 -6.17
CA PRO A 237 6.65 -7.45 -5.24
C PRO A 237 6.50 -8.97 -5.21
N PHE A 238 7.57 -9.67 -4.83
CA PHE A 238 7.60 -11.12 -4.69
C PHE A 238 7.30 -11.93 -5.95
N GLU A 239 7.32 -11.33 -7.14
CA GLU A 239 7.02 -12.03 -8.39
C GLU A 239 7.97 -13.23 -8.64
N LYS A 240 9.24 -13.10 -8.22
CA LYS A 240 10.25 -14.16 -8.35
C LYS A 240 10.14 -15.21 -7.24
N GLU A 241 9.64 -14.81 -6.09
CA GLU A 241 9.48 -15.62 -4.88
C GLU A 241 8.09 -16.27 -4.79
N ALA A 242 7.22 -16.02 -5.77
CA ALA A 242 5.83 -16.45 -5.77
C ALA A 242 5.67 -17.96 -5.52
N ASP A 243 6.59 -18.77 -6.04
CA ASP A 243 6.59 -20.23 -5.85
C ASP A 243 6.82 -20.66 -4.39
N HIS A 244 7.70 -19.95 -3.67
CA HIS A 244 7.94 -20.20 -2.25
C HIS A 244 6.80 -19.67 -1.37
N LEU A 245 6.10 -18.65 -1.84
CA LEU A 245 5.02 -17.98 -1.10
C LEU A 245 3.60 -18.46 -1.49
N ARG A 246 3.43 -19.50 -2.33
CA ARG A 246 2.12 -20.01 -2.80
C ARG A 246 1.11 -20.36 -1.70
N HIS A 247 1.57 -20.55 -0.47
CA HIS A 247 0.71 -20.82 0.69
C HIS A 247 0.01 -19.55 1.22
N ILE A 248 0.57 -18.36 0.99
CA ILE A 248 0.03 -17.06 1.44
C ILE A 248 -0.35 -16.17 0.24
N LEU A 249 0.28 -16.39 -0.91
CA LEU A 249 0.19 -15.57 -2.12
C LEU A 249 -0.56 -16.31 -3.23
N HIS A 250 -1.43 -15.56 -3.92
CA HIS A 250 -2.01 -15.94 -5.20
C HIS A 250 -1.51 -14.98 -6.28
N LEU A 251 -0.95 -15.51 -7.37
CA LEU A 251 -0.45 -14.75 -8.51
C LEU A 251 -1.36 -15.02 -9.71
N MET A 252 -1.91 -13.97 -10.31
CA MET A 252 -2.74 -14.10 -11.51
C MET A 252 -2.41 -12.99 -12.51
N GLU A 253 -1.77 -13.36 -13.62
CA GLU A 253 -1.47 -12.39 -14.68
C GLU A 253 -2.74 -11.96 -15.42
N VAL A 254 -2.93 -10.65 -15.56
CA VAL A 254 -4.03 -10.06 -16.32
C VAL A 254 -3.65 -10.05 -17.80
N GLY A 255 -4.24 -10.97 -18.56
CA GLY A 255 -4.02 -11.11 -20.00
C GLY A 255 -4.93 -10.22 -20.87
N PRO A 256 -4.66 -10.18 -22.19
CA PRO A 256 -5.55 -9.55 -23.17
C PRO A 256 -6.90 -10.27 -23.21
N PHE A 257 -7.90 -9.59 -23.73
CA PHE A 257 -9.19 -10.20 -24.01
C PHE A 257 -9.10 -11.22 -25.14
N GLU A 258 -9.90 -12.26 -25.01
CA GLU A 258 -10.18 -13.19 -26.10
C GLU A 258 -11.01 -12.50 -27.21
N LYS A 259 -11.00 -13.09 -28.40
CA LYS A 259 -11.63 -12.49 -29.58
C LYS A 259 -13.13 -12.32 -29.42
N GLU A 260 -13.77 -13.29 -28.79
CA GLU A 260 -15.18 -13.34 -28.47
C GLU A 260 -15.56 -12.18 -27.56
N VAL A 261 -14.72 -11.90 -26.57
CA VAL A 261 -14.90 -10.82 -25.58
C VAL A 261 -14.79 -9.45 -26.23
N VAL A 262 -13.82 -9.27 -27.13
CA VAL A 262 -13.67 -8.03 -27.92
C VAL A 262 -14.94 -7.77 -28.72
N HIS A 263 -15.50 -8.80 -29.36
CA HIS A 263 -16.72 -8.69 -30.13
C HIS A 263 -17.94 -8.37 -29.26
N THR A 264 -18.10 -9.05 -28.12
CA THR A 264 -19.16 -8.77 -27.14
C THR A 264 -19.07 -7.34 -26.63
N TYR A 265 -17.88 -6.85 -26.28
CA TYR A 265 -17.66 -5.45 -25.87
C TYR A 265 -18.14 -4.47 -26.94
N TRP A 266 -17.72 -4.67 -28.19
CA TRP A 266 -18.06 -3.79 -29.31
C TRP A 266 -19.56 -3.73 -29.58
N LYS A 267 -20.18 -4.92 -29.71
CA LYS A 267 -21.56 -5.05 -30.15
C LYS A 267 -22.55 -4.77 -29.02
N GLU A 268 -22.35 -5.36 -27.85
CA GLU A 268 -23.35 -5.37 -26.80
C GLU A 268 -23.18 -4.22 -25.82
N LYS A 269 -21.93 -3.89 -25.45
CA LYS A 269 -21.68 -2.82 -24.48
C LYS A 269 -21.64 -1.44 -25.12
N ARG A 270 -20.92 -1.29 -26.24
CA ARG A 270 -20.84 -0.01 -26.94
C ARG A 270 -21.98 0.20 -27.94
N LYS A 271 -22.74 -0.84 -28.27
CA LYS A 271 -23.83 -0.77 -29.26
C LYS A 271 -23.36 -0.17 -30.60
N LEU A 272 -22.15 -0.56 -31.01
CA LEU A 272 -21.53 -0.12 -32.25
C LEU A 272 -21.82 -1.13 -33.35
N ASP A 273 -22.22 -0.61 -34.50
CA ASP A 273 -22.51 -1.43 -35.68
C ASP A 273 -21.21 -1.96 -36.29
N SER A 274 -21.16 -3.26 -36.53
CA SER A 274 -20.05 -3.97 -37.19
C SER A 274 -20.01 -3.74 -38.71
N ALA A 275 -21.01 -3.08 -39.31
CA ALA A 275 -21.08 -2.91 -40.77
C ALA A 275 -19.87 -2.19 -41.38
N LYS A 276 -19.23 -1.25 -40.65
CA LYS A 276 -18.05 -0.52 -41.14
C LYS A 276 -16.72 -1.10 -40.67
N LEU A 277 -16.72 -1.89 -39.60
CA LEU A 277 -15.52 -2.47 -39.00
C LEU A 277 -15.77 -3.95 -38.75
N SER A 278 -15.20 -4.81 -39.60
CA SER A 278 -15.37 -6.25 -39.45
C SER A 278 -14.76 -6.75 -38.13
N PRO A 279 -15.31 -7.82 -37.52
CA PRO A 279 -14.77 -8.38 -36.29
C PRO A 279 -13.29 -8.80 -36.39
N SER A 280 -12.85 -9.26 -37.56
CA SER A 280 -11.44 -9.60 -37.79
C SER A 280 -10.54 -8.36 -37.77
N LEU A 281 -10.93 -7.30 -38.48
CA LEU A 281 -10.18 -6.05 -38.51
C LEU A 281 -10.11 -5.42 -37.12
N LEU A 282 -11.21 -5.41 -36.37
CA LEU A 282 -11.22 -4.94 -34.98
C LEU A 282 -10.23 -5.71 -34.11
N TRP A 283 -10.24 -7.04 -34.22
CA TRP A 283 -9.30 -7.89 -33.51
C TRP A 283 -7.84 -7.60 -33.91
N ASP A 284 -7.55 -7.48 -35.19
CA ASP A 284 -6.19 -7.23 -35.69
C ASP A 284 -5.65 -5.87 -35.20
N LEU A 285 -6.53 -4.86 -35.07
CA LEU A 285 -6.19 -3.53 -34.60
C LEU A 285 -5.89 -3.48 -33.09
N CYS A 286 -6.68 -4.16 -32.25
CA CYS A 286 -6.53 -4.09 -30.79
C CYS A 286 -5.77 -5.26 -30.17
N ARG A 287 -5.74 -6.42 -30.85
CA ARG A 287 -5.17 -7.69 -30.36
C ARG A 287 -5.61 -8.05 -28.93
N GLY A 288 -6.87 -7.76 -28.61
CA GLY A 288 -7.44 -7.98 -27.28
C GLY A 288 -6.97 -7.00 -26.19
N LYS A 289 -6.13 -6.01 -26.51
CA LYS A 289 -5.68 -5.01 -25.53
C LYS A 289 -6.81 -4.02 -25.23
N PRO A 290 -7.33 -3.97 -23.99
CA PRO A 290 -8.52 -3.18 -23.68
C PRO A 290 -8.36 -1.67 -23.89
N GLN A 291 -7.17 -1.11 -23.63
CA GLN A 291 -6.91 0.30 -23.89
C GLN A 291 -7.10 0.66 -25.37
N ASP A 292 -6.56 -0.17 -26.27
CA ASP A 292 -6.61 0.08 -27.72
C ASP A 292 -8.05 -0.13 -28.22
N LEU A 293 -8.74 -1.14 -27.71
CA LEU A 293 -10.17 -1.37 -27.97
C LEU A 293 -11.03 -0.16 -27.56
N CYS A 294 -10.81 0.41 -26.37
CA CYS A 294 -11.50 1.62 -25.92
C CYS A 294 -11.21 2.82 -26.81
N LEU A 295 -9.96 3.02 -27.24
CA LEU A 295 -9.58 4.12 -28.13
C LEU A 295 -10.26 3.99 -29.50
N ILE A 296 -10.26 2.79 -30.08
CA ILE A 296 -10.92 2.51 -31.36
C ILE A 296 -12.43 2.76 -31.24
N ALA A 297 -13.07 2.27 -30.16
CA ALA A 297 -14.49 2.48 -29.93
C ALA A 297 -14.86 3.96 -29.81
N ASN A 298 -14.08 4.73 -29.03
CA ASN A 298 -14.30 6.17 -28.87
C ASN A 298 -14.15 6.93 -30.20
N ASN A 299 -13.09 6.65 -30.97
CA ASN A 299 -12.88 7.30 -32.27
C ASN A 299 -13.99 6.93 -33.27
N TYR A 300 -14.48 5.69 -33.21
CA TYR A 300 -15.59 5.24 -34.04
C TYR A 300 -16.88 5.97 -33.67
N GLU A 301 -17.19 6.14 -32.38
CA GLU A 301 -18.34 6.94 -31.93
C GLU A 301 -18.28 8.39 -32.41
N ILE A 302 -17.12 9.04 -32.30
CA ILE A 302 -16.90 10.41 -32.82
C ILE A 302 -17.18 10.46 -34.32
N SER A 303 -16.74 9.45 -35.08
CA SER A 303 -17.01 9.36 -36.53
C SER A 303 -18.49 9.18 -36.88
N LEU A 304 -19.31 8.69 -35.93
CA LEU A 304 -20.75 8.57 -36.04
C LEU A 304 -21.51 9.81 -35.51
N GLY A 305 -20.80 10.81 -34.98
CA GLY A 305 -21.39 11.98 -34.33
C GLY A 305 -22.08 11.66 -33.00
N ARG A 306 -21.61 10.64 -32.29
CA ARG A 306 -22.04 10.30 -30.92
C ARG A 306 -21.04 10.81 -29.88
#